data_AF-A0A7V1RDX3-F1
#
_entry.id   AF-A0A7V1RDX3-F1
#
_cell.length_a   1.000
_cell.length_b   1.000
_cell.length_c   1.000
_cell.angle_alpha   90.00
_cell.angle_beta   90.00
_cell.angle_gamma   90.00
#
_symmetry.space_group_name_H-M   'P 1'
#
loop_
_entity.id
_entity.type
_entity.pdbx_description
1 polymer ?
#
loop_
_entity_poly.entity_id
_entity_poly.type
_entity_poly.pdbx_seq_one_letter_code
_entity_poly.pdbx_strand_id
1 'polypeptide(L)'
;MPETWAIHNRINLYLLDAVPGDGLGAALFPKGRTVADLFGHMHNVRLMWLKASAPDLMKGLEKLEPKLPHSRDALAAALAASGEAIGALILRSAESGGRVKGFRPHATA
;
A
#
# COMPACT_ATOMS: atom_id res chain seq x y z
N MET A 1 -9.42 -14.12 -6.24
CA MET A 1 -8.96 -12.72 -6.42
C MET A 1 -8.50 -12.06 -5.11
N PRO A 2 -9.27 -12.09 -4.00
CA PRO A 2 -8.79 -11.52 -2.72
C PRO A 2 -7.54 -12.23 -2.17
N GLU A 3 -7.44 -13.55 -2.36
CA GLU A 3 -6.30 -14.35 -1.93
C GLU A 3 -4.99 -13.94 -2.63
N THR A 4 -5.00 -13.76 -3.96
CA THR A 4 -3.83 -13.28 -4.72
C THR A 4 -3.31 -11.95 -4.17
N TRP A 5 -4.22 -11.04 -3.85
CA TRP A 5 -3.86 -9.77 -3.22
C TRP A 5 -3.27 -9.95 -1.82
N ALA A 6 -3.88 -10.81 -0.99
CA ALA A 6 -3.38 -11.10 0.34
C ALA A 6 -1.98 -11.72 0.32
N ILE A 7 -1.72 -12.65 -0.61
CA ILE A 7 -0.38 -13.23 -0.85
C ILE A 7 0.61 -12.13 -1.22
N HIS A 8 0.26 -11.25 -2.17
CA HIS A 8 1.12 -10.13 -2.55
C HIS A 8 1.41 -9.19 -1.37
N ASN A 9 0.44 -8.88 -0.52
CA ASN A 9 0.68 -8.08 0.67
C ASN A 9 1.62 -8.78 1.66
N ARG A 10 1.45 -10.09 1.89
CA ARG A 10 2.34 -10.90 2.73
C ARG A 10 3.78 -10.91 2.20
N ILE A 11 3.97 -11.02 0.88
CA ILE A 11 5.31 -10.93 0.27
C ILE A 11 5.96 -9.58 0.58
N ASN A 12 5.20 -8.48 0.51
CA ASN A 12 5.73 -7.16 0.86
C ASN A 12 6.11 -7.04 2.35
N LEU A 13 5.33 -7.66 3.23
CA LEU A 13 5.66 -7.73 4.66
C LEU A 13 6.90 -8.59 4.93
N TYR A 14 7.04 -9.74 4.24
CA TYR A 14 8.25 -10.56 4.31
C TYR A 14 9.48 -9.83 3.76
N LEU A 15 9.33 -9.09 2.66
CA LEU A 15 10.39 -8.26 2.12
C LEU A 15 10.78 -7.17 3.10
N LEU A 16 9.80 -6.49 3.71
CA LEU A 16 10.06 -5.50 4.75
C LEU A 16 10.85 -6.14 5.88
N ASP A 17 10.38 -7.24 6.47
CA ASP A 17 11.04 -7.95 7.58
C ASP A 17 12.48 -8.35 7.26
N ALA A 18 12.74 -8.82 6.05
CA ALA A 18 14.07 -9.25 5.60
C ALA A 18 15.07 -8.09 5.39
N VAL A 19 14.64 -6.83 5.35
CA VAL A 19 15.56 -5.68 5.22
C VAL A 19 16.39 -5.55 6.50
N PRO A 20 17.73 -5.50 6.45
CA PRO A 20 18.58 -5.29 7.61
C PRO A 20 18.24 -4.00 8.38
N GLY A 21 18.62 -3.92 9.66
CA GLY A 21 18.25 -2.79 10.53
C GLY A 21 18.70 -1.42 9.99
N ASP A 22 19.90 -1.33 9.43
CA ASP A 22 20.46 -0.15 8.77
C ASP A 22 19.97 0.03 7.32
N GLY A 23 19.41 -1.02 6.71
CA GLY A 23 18.93 -1.03 5.34
C GLY A 23 17.73 -0.13 5.07
N LEU A 24 16.89 0.16 6.08
CA LEU A 24 15.71 1.02 5.91
C LEU A 24 16.08 2.45 5.51
N GLY A 25 17.21 2.96 6.01
CA GLY A 25 17.71 4.30 5.69
C GLY A 25 18.51 4.37 4.38
N ALA A 26 18.80 3.23 3.74
CA ALA A 26 19.61 3.19 2.53
C ALA A 26 18.89 3.86 1.35
N ALA A 27 19.65 4.61 0.55
CA ALA A 27 19.20 5.25 -0.68
C ALA A 27 20.22 5.01 -1.80
N LEU A 28 19.75 4.91 -3.04
CA LEU A 28 20.61 4.65 -4.21
C LEU A 28 21.56 5.81 -4.56
N PHE A 29 21.20 7.04 -4.17
CA PHE A 29 21.98 8.24 -4.42
C PHE A 29 21.65 9.31 -3.36
N PRO A 30 22.53 10.31 -3.16
CA PRO A 30 22.29 11.38 -2.20
C PRO A 30 20.95 12.07 -2.45
N LYS A 31 20.13 12.23 -1.38
CA LYS A 31 18.77 12.81 -1.42
C LYS A 31 17.71 11.98 -2.17
N GLY A 32 18.02 10.74 -2.54
CA GLY A 32 17.04 9.79 -3.08
C GLY A 32 16.02 9.33 -2.03
N ARG A 33 14.97 8.63 -2.48
CA ARG A 33 14.05 7.92 -1.57
C ARG A 33 14.79 6.78 -0.89
N THR A 34 14.60 6.68 0.42
CA THR A 34 15.10 5.57 1.22
C THR A 34 14.26 4.31 1.00
N VAL A 35 14.74 3.14 1.43
CA VAL A 35 13.92 1.92 1.45
C VAL A 35 12.64 2.13 2.28
N ALA A 36 12.70 2.83 3.41
CA ALA A 36 11.53 3.20 4.20
C ALA A 36 10.54 4.08 3.42
N ASP A 37 11.04 5.07 2.66
CA ASP A 37 10.19 5.91 1.80
C ASP A 37 9.45 5.10 0.74
N LEU A 38 10.06 4.04 0.20
CA LEU A 38 9.44 3.19 -0.82
C LEU A 38 8.27 2.38 -0.23
N PHE A 39 8.43 1.78 0.94
CA PHE A 39 7.33 1.10 1.64
C PHE A 39 6.21 2.06 2.04
N GLY A 40 6.56 3.24 2.59
CA GLY A 40 5.60 4.29 2.89
C GLY A 40 4.86 4.77 1.64
N HIS A 41 5.56 4.87 0.51
CA HIS A 41 4.94 5.22 -0.78
C HIS A 41 3.92 4.18 -1.23
N MET A 42 4.20 2.88 -1.08
CA MET A 42 3.23 1.82 -1.41
C MET A 42 1.94 1.95 -0.61
N HIS A 43 2.05 2.16 0.71
CA HIS A 43 0.90 2.44 1.57
C HIS A 43 0.12 3.67 1.09
N ASN A 44 0.81 4.80 0.85
CA ASN A 44 0.19 6.05 0.41
C ASN A 44 -0.52 5.94 -0.95
N VAL A 45 0.01 5.15 -1.89
CA VAL A 45 -0.64 4.87 -3.19
C VAL A 45 -1.92 4.06 -2.99
N ARG A 46 -1.95 3.10 -2.07
CA ARG A 46 -3.20 2.38 -1.73
C ARG A 46 -4.24 3.35 -1.18
N LEU A 47 -3.84 4.28 -0.31
CA LEU A 47 -4.76 5.32 0.19
C LEU A 47 -5.28 6.23 -0.92
N MET A 48 -4.45 6.57 -1.91
CA MET A 48 -4.89 7.33 -3.09
C MET A 48 -6.04 6.61 -3.83
N TRP A 49 -5.91 5.30 -4.07
CA TRP A 49 -6.93 4.51 -4.73
C TRP A 49 -8.18 4.32 -3.86
N LEU A 50 -8.03 4.07 -2.56
CA LEU A 50 -9.15 3.96 -1.63
C LEU A 50 -9.94 5.28 -1.60
N LYS A 51 -9.26 6.44 -1.54
CA LYS A 51 -9.92 7.75 -1.60
C LYS A 51 -10.80 7.90 -2.85
N ALA A 52 -10.33 7.42 -4.00
CA ALA A 52 -11.04 7.54 -5.27
C ALA A 52 -12.20 6.56 -5.43
N SER A 53 -12.04 5.32 -4.93
CA SER A 53 -12.94 4.20 -5.28
C SER A 53 -13.73 3.64 -4.10
N ALA A 54 -13.27 3.81 -2.86
CA ALA A 54 -13.94 3.36 -1.64
C ALA A 54 -13.49 4.20 -0.43
N PRO A 55 -13.89 5.49 -0.36
CA PRO A 55 -13.43 6.40 0.70
C PRO A 55 -13.88 5.95 2.10
N ASP A 56 -14.92 5.11 2.19
CA ASP A 56 -15.34 4.47 3.43
C ASP A 56 -14.30 3.47 3.97
N LEU A 57 -13.60 2.75 3.09
CA LEU A 57 -12.52 1.81 3.44
C LEU A 57 -11.20 2.50 3.81
N MET A 58 -11.08 3.81 3.53
CA MET A 58 -9.91 4.62 3.91
C MET A 58 -10.00 5.15 5.36
N LYS A 59 -11.18 5.13 5.98
CA LYS A 59 -11.39 5.73 7.31
C LYS A 59 -10.42 5.13 8.34
N GLY A 60 -9.74 6.00 9.08
CA GLY A 60 -8.75 5.61 10.09
C GLY A 60 -7.37 5.25 9.55
N LEU A 61 -7.16 5.31 8.22
CA LEU A 61 -5.84 5.16 7.62
C LEU A 61 -5.22 6.53 7.33
N GLU A 62 -4.02 6.75 7.85
CA GLU A 62 -3.28 7.99 7.68
C GLU A 62 -2.06 7.78 6.80
N LYS A 63 -1.73 8.80 6.00
CA LYS A 63 -0.52 8.75 5.18
C LYS A 63 0.71 8.74 6.06
N LEU A 64 1.72 8.02 5.62
CA LEU A 64 3.06 8.17 6.16
C LEU A 64 3.75 9.35 5.48
N GLU A 65 4.21 10.31 6.27
CA GLU A 65 4.84 11.52 5.75
C GLU A 65 6.14 11.18 4.98
N PRO A 66 6.29 11.65 3.72
CA PRO A 66 7.49 11.37 2.94
C PRO A 66 8.74 11.97 3.56
N LYS A 67 9.89 11.29 3.42
CA LYS A 67 11.20 11.75 3.89
C LYS A 67 11.31 11.94 5.41
N LEU A 68 10.35 11.42 6.18
CA LEU A 68 10.48 11.27 7.62
C LEU A 68 10.91 9.84 7.98
N PRO A 69 11.69 9.65 9.05
CA PRO A 69 12.02 8.31 9.53
C PRO A 69 10.75 7.58 9.99
N HIS A 70 10.51 6.40 9.44
CA HIS A 70 9.46 5.49 9.88
C HIS A 70 10.08 4.20 10.41
N SER A 71 9.58 3.71 11.55
CA SER A 71 10.02 2.42 12.08
C SER A 71 9.50 1.27 11.21
N ARG A 72 10.18 0.13 11.27
CA ARG A 72 9.70 -1.11 10.64
C ARG A 72 8.27 -1.45 11.06
N ASP A 73 7.98 -1.33 12.35
CA ASP A 73 6.66 -1.65 12.89
C ASP A 73 5.58 -0.71 12.36
N ALA A 74 5.88 0.58 12.25
CA ALA A 74 4.96 1.55 11.66
C ALA A 74 4.68 1.25 10.19
N LEU A 75 5.72 0.91 9.41
CA LEU A 75 5.58 0.49 8.02
C LEU A 75 4.77 -0.80 7.88
N ALA A 76 5.05 -1.80 8.72
CA ALA A 76 4.36 -3.08 8.72
C ALA A 76 2.87 -2.91 9.05
N ALA A 77 2.54 -2.14 10.10
CA ALA A 77 1.18 -1.83 10.48
C ALA A 77 0.42 -1.09 9.36
N ALA A 78 1.05 -0.09 8.74
CA ALA A 78 0.46 0.65 7.63
C ALA A 78 0.22 -0.23 6.39
N LEU A 79 1.17 -1.11 6.05
CA LEU A 79 1.03 -2.06 4.93
C LEU A 79 -0.03 -3.13 5.22
N ALA A 80 -0.13 -3.63 6.45
CA ALA A 80 -1.18 -4.57 6.85
C ALA A 80 -2.56 -3.92 6.71
N ALA A 81 -2.78 -2.77 7.37
CA ALA A 81 -4.07 -2.09 7.38
C ALA A 81 -4.53 -1.65 5.98
N SER A 82 -3.63 -1.02 5.20
CA SER A 82 -3.95 -0.65 3.81
C SER A 82 -4.11 -1.88 2.89
N GLY A 83 -3.41 -2.98 3.19
CA GLY A 83 -3.55 -4.24 2.47
C GLY A 83 -4.93 -4.84 2.66
N GLU A 84 -5.42 -4.89 3.89
CA GLU A 84 -6.78 -5.36 4.21
C GLU A 84 -7.85 -4.50 3.54
N ALA A 85 -7.72 -3.17 3.60
CA ALA A 85 -8.66 -2.25 2.97
C ALA A 85 -8.74 -2.44 1.44
N ILE A 86 -7.61 -2.62 0.75
CA ILE A 86 -7.63 -2.93 -0.69
C ILE A 86 -8.20 -4.33 -0.95
N GLY A 87 -7.93 -5.30 -0.08
CA GLY A 87 -8.53 -6.64 -0.16
C GLY A 87 -10.06 -6.57 -0.13
N ALA A 88 -10.61 -5.76 0.78
CA ALA A 88 -12.04 -5.50 0.86
C ALA A 88 -12.59 -4.80 -0.40
N LEU A 89 -11.85 -3.85 -0.99
CA LEU A 89 -12.21 -3.24 -2.27
C LEU A 89 -12.27 -4.27 -3.41
N ILE A 90 -11.27 -5.14 -3.51
CA ILE A 90 -11.21 -6.19 -4.54
C ILE A 90 -12.36 -7.19 -4.36
N LEU A 91 -12.68 -7.58 -3.13
CA LEU A 91 -13.81 -8.46 -2.84
C LEU A 91 -15.13 -7.82 -3.28
N ARG A 92 -15.39 -6.57 -2.88
CA ARG A 92 -16.58 -5.81 -3.31
C ARG A 92 -16.68 -5.70 -4.84
N SER A 93 -15.55 -5.48 -5.52
CA SER A 93 -15.50 -5.47 -6.98
C SER A 93 -15.92 -6.81 -7.57
N ALA A 94 -15.36 -7.92 -7.06
CA ALA A 94 -15.71 -9.26 -7.51
C ALA A 94 -17.21 -9.58 -7.32
N GLU A 95 -17.78 -9.21 -6.16
CA GLU A 95 -19.20 -9.38 -5.84
C GLU A 95 -20.13 -8.52 -6.73
N SER A 96 -19.61 -7.41 -7.27
CA SER A 96 -20.33 -6.50 -8.18
C SER A 96 -19.99 -6.70 -9.66
N GLY A 97 -19.56 -7.91 -10.04
CA GLY A 97 -19.29 -8.27 -11.43
C GLY A 97 -17.98 -7.71 -11.99
N GLY A 98 -16.98 -7.46 -11.13
CA GLY A 98 -15.66 -6.96 -11.49
C GLY A 98 -15.59 -5.45 -11.70
N ARG A 99 -16.62 -4.69 -11.26
CA ARG A 99 -16.69 -3.24 -11.45
C ARG A 99 -16.23 -2.51 -10.18
N VAL A 100 -15.32 -1.57 -10.34
CA VAL A 100 -14.95 -0.64 -9.27
C VAL A 100 -15.60 0.72 -9.53
N LYS A 101 -16.50 1.15 -8.63
CA LYS A 101 -17.15 2.46 -8.73
C LYS A 101 -16.10 3.58 -8.66
N GLY A 102 -16.20 4.58 -9.53
CA GLY A 102 -15.25 5.70 -9.58
C GLY A 102 -13.89 5.37 -10.18
N PHE A 103 -13.62 4.09 -10.48
CA PHE A 103 -12.46 3.69 -11.27
C PHE A 103 -12.78 3.94 -12.74
N ARG A 104 -12.30 5.05 -13.28
CA ARG A 104 -12.49 5.34 -14.71
C ARG A 104 -11.67 4.32 -15.51
N PRO A 105 -12.24 3.59 -16.48
CA PRO A 105 -11.42 2.86 -17.43
C PRO A 105 -10.76 3.89 -18.34
N HIS A 106 -9.44 3.99 -18.38
CA HIS A 106 -8.70 4.50 -19.54
C HIS A 106 -7.32 3.85 -19.62
N ALA A 107 -7.18 2.87 -20.50
CA ALA A 107 -6.63 3.16 -21.83
C ALA A 107 -7.28 2.16 -22.80
N THR A 108 -8.10 2.66 -23.72
CA THR A 108 -8.02 2.15 -25.09
C THR A 108 -6.56 2.27 -25.50
N ALA A 109 -5.83 1.16 -25.39
CA ALA A 109 -4.73 0.85 -26.30
C ALA A 109 -5.34 0.02 -27.43
#